data_AF-G5I9N3-F1
#
_entry.id   AF-G5I9N3-F1
#
_cell.length_a   1.000
_cell.length_b   1.000
_cell.length_c   1.000
_cell.angle_alpha   90.00
_cell.angle_beta   90.00
_cell.angle_gamma   90.00
#
_symmetry.space_group_name_H-M   'P 1'
#
loop_
_entity.id
_entity.type
_entity.pdbx_description
1 polymer ?
#
loop_
_entity_poly.entity_id
_entity_poly.type
_entity_poly.pdbx_seq_one_letter_code
_entity_poly.pdbx_strand_id
1 'polypeptide(L)'
;MNKIISKVISACLVISCLFTMTSYAATGKNGNLHVPPTNTKLLTNGQTYSEDTTQALQRGSILAASVLNISNAGGGEIGILADTMCHVDVDAIYVTIYLDCYNEETDKWSNKRVYQFEFTPEDTPDGKLHAMLINFHETEQEPGHYYRLWAYHEVEKNGVWETMRTATDGVLITSTP
;
A
#
# COMPACT_ATOMS: atom_id res chain seq x y z
N MET A 1 19.41 -53.27 27.61
CA MET A 1 19.60 -52.37 26.45
C MET A 1 20.99 -51.76 26.54
N ASN A 2 21.88 -52.00 25.56
CA ASN A 2 23.30 -51.61 25.68
C ASN A 2 23.43 -50.09 25.83
N LYS A 3 24.25 -49.62 26.80
CA LYS A 3 24.46 -48.18 27.07
C LYS A 3 24.89 -47.40 25.83
N ILE A 4 25.54 -48.06 24.88
CA ILE A 4 25.95 -47.49 23.59
C ILE A 4 24.73 -47.25 22.68
N ILE A 5 23.81 -48.21 22.60
CA ILE A 5 22.58 -48.10 21.78
C ILE A 5 21.69 -46.98 22.31
N SER A 6 21.56 -46.85 23.64
CA SER A 6 20.80 -45.75 24.25
C SER A 6 21.42 -44.37 23.95
N LYS A 7 22.75 -44.26 23.90
CA LYS A 7 23.44 -43.01 23.55
C LYS A 7 23.29 -42.65 22.07
N VAL A 8 23.30 -43.64 21.18
CA VAL A 8 23.11 -43.43 19.74
C VAL A 8 21.68 -42.98 19.44
N ILE A 9 20.67 -43.56 20.11
CA ILE A 9 19.27 -43.15 19.93
C ILE A 9 19.04 -41.72 20.46
N SER A 10 19.58 -41.36 21.61
CA SER A 10 19.52 -39.99 22.12
C SER A 10 20.24 -38.98 21.22
N ALA A 11 21.38 -39.36 20.64
CA ALA A 11 22.11 -38.47 19.72
C ALA A 11 21.32 -38.21 18.42
N CYS A 12 20.66 -39.23 17.85
CA CYS A 12 19.80 -39.07 16.68
C CYS A 12 18.58 -38.20 16.95
N LEU A 13 17.96 -38.32 18.13
CA LEU A 13 16.79 -37.52 18.52
C LEU A 13 17.12 -36.03 18.71
N VAL A 14 18.33 -35.73 19.20
CA VAL A 14 18.80 -34.34 19.39
C VAL A 14 19.21 -33.71 18.04
N ILE A 15 19.74 -34.48 17.10
CA ILE A 15 20.10 -33.98 15.76
C ILE A 15 18.86 -33.67 14.91
N SER A 16 17.76 -34.43 15.04
CA SER A 16 16.51 -34.15 14.35
C SER A 16 15.81 -32.86 14.81
N CYS A 17 16.08 -32.40 16.04
CA CYS A 17 15.56 -31.13 16.55
C CYS A 17 16.35 -29.90 16.04
N LEU A 18 17.53 -30.10 15.44
CA LEU A 18 18.39 -29.00 14.96
C LEU A 18 18.14 -28.62 13.48
N PHE A 19 17.27 -29.35 12.78
CA PHE A 19 16.94 -29.10 11.37
C PHE A 19 15.48 -28.68 11.14
N THR A 20 14.74 -28.28 12.19
CA THR A 20 13.45 -27.60 12.00
C THR A 20 13.72 -26.17 11.56
N MET A 21 14.14 -25.98 10.30
CA MET A 21 13.95 -24.70 9.65
C MET A 21 12.46 -24.40 9.72
N THR A 22 12.09 -23.31 10.38
CA THR A 22 10.75 -22.76 10.26
C THR A 22 10.54 -22.45 8.79
N SER A 23 9.79 -23.29 8.08
CA SER A 23 9.26 -22.92 6.79
C SER A 23 8.29 -21.77 7.04
N TYR A 24 8.76 -20.53 6.88
CA TYR A 24 7.86 -19.43 6.61
C TYR A 24 7.16 -19.78 5.30
N ALA A 25 5.88 -20.11 5.37
CA ALA A 25 5.01 -19.91 4.23
C ALA A 25 4.93 -18.39 4.04
N ALA A 26 5.90 -17.82 3.32
CA ALA A 26 5.68 -16.58 2.63
C ALA A 26 4.64 -16.93 1.56
N THR A 27 3.37 -16.76 1.90
CA THR A 27 2.31 -16.67 0.91
C THR A 27 2.78 -15.59 -0.06
N GLY A 28 3.20 -16.01 -1.25
CA GLY A 28 3.71 -15.13 -2.28
C GLY A 28 2.58 -14.26 -2.82
N LYS A 29 2.12 -13.28 -2.04
CA LYS A 29 1.93 -11.95 -2.60
C LYS A 29 3.34 -11.43 -2.79
N ASN A 30 3.67 -10.95 -3.99
CA ASN A 30 4.90 -10.19 -4.19
C ASN A 30 4.88 -9.08 -3.14
N GLY A 31 5.64 -9.25 -2.07
CA GLY A 31 5.67 -8.28 -0.98
C GLY A 31 6.28 -7.04 -1.60
N ASN A 32 5.43 -6.08 -2.01
CA ASN A 32 5.89 -4.79 -2.45
C ASN A 32 6.83 -4.30 -1.36
N LEU A 33 8.12 -4.24 -1.70
CA LEU A 33 9.12 -3.74 -0.77
C LEU A 33 8.64 -2.34 -0.42
N HIS A 34 8.40 -2.07 0.87
CA HIS A 34 7.95 -0.77 1.32
C HIS A 34 9.04 0.26 1.01
N VAL A 35 8.92 0.90 -0.15
CA VAL A 35 9.88 1.89 -0.66
C VAL A 35 9.13 3.20 -0.81
N PRO A 36 9.17 4.07 0.22
CA PRO A 36 8.58 5.39 0.15
C PRO A 36 9.07 6.18 -1.05
N PRO A 37 8.24 7.08 -1.60
CA PRO A 37 8.66 7.93 -2.71
C PRO A 37 9.74 8.92 -2.26
N THR A 38 10.75 9.10 -3.10
CA THR A 38 11.88 10.03 -2.87
C THR A 38 11.71 11.37 -3.59
N ASN A 39 10.83 11.44 -4.60
CA ASN A 39 10.71 12.58 -5.50
C ASN A 39 9.38 13.32 -5.28
N THR A 40 9.11 13.73 -4.04
CA THR A 40 7.94 14.54 -3.67
C THR A 40 8.42 15.84 -3.05
N LYS A 41 7.72 16.96 -3.29
CA LYS A 41 8.01 18.25 -2.65
C LYS A 41 6.93 18.61 -1.64
N LEU A 42 7.21 19.59 -0.78
CA LEU A 42 6.17 20.26 0.01
C LEU A 42 5.53 21.34 -0.86
N LEU A 43 4.21 21.37 -0.93
CA LEU A 43 3.49 22.44 -1.62
C LEU A 43 3.53 23.73 -0.80
N THR A 44 3.32 24.86 -1.47
CA THR A 44 3.26 26.16 -0.79
C THR A 44 1.99 26.24 0.05
N ASN A 45 2.04 26.91 1.19
CA ASN A 45 0.85 27.19 1.99
C ASN A 45 -0.26 27.85 1.13
N GLY A 46 -1.48 27.35 1.27
CA GLY A 46 -2.64 27.70 0.44
C GLY A 46 -2.89 26.75 -0.74
N GLN A 47 -1.94 25.86 -1.07
CA GLN A 47 -2.19 24.76 -2.01
C GLN A 47 -2.76 23.57 -1.23
N THR A 48 -4.08 23.45 -1.24
CA THR A 48 -4.84 22.49 -0.41
C THR A 48 -5.03 21.12 -1.06
N TYR A 49 -4.38 20.85 -2.18
CA TYR A 49 -4.65 19.66 -2.99
C TYR A 49 -3.39 19.21 -3.75
N SER A 50 -3.16 17.90 -3.80
CA SER A 50 -2.17 17.28 -4.68
C SER A 50 -2.69 15.97 -5.24
N GLU A 51 -2.48 15.75 -6.53
CA GLU A 51 -2.82 14.50 -7.20
C GLU A 51 -1.60 13.97 -7.95
N ASP A 52 -1.47 12.64 -7.96
CA ASP A 52 -0.54 11.93 -8.81
C ASP A 52 -1.29 10.92 -9.66
N THR A 53 -0.93 10.84 -10.93
CA THR A 53 -1.55 9.94 -11.91
C THR A 53 -0.46 9.16 -12.62
N THR A 54 -0.50 7.84 -12.48
CA THR A 54 0.38 6.93 -13.21
C THR A 54 -0.42 6.23 -14.29
N GLN A 55 0.10 6.26 -15.52
CA GLN A 55 -0.49 5.57 -16.68
C GLN A 55 0.48 4.54 -17.23
N ALA A 56 -0.03 3.47 -17.84
CA ALA A 56 0.79 2.45 -18.46
C ALA A 56 1.57 3.02 -19.66
N LEU A 57 2.90 3.17 -19.54
CA LEU A 57 3.77 3.73 -20.59
C LEU A 57 3.87 2.82 -21.83
N GLN A 58 3.84 1.52 -21.60
CA GLN A 58 3.62 0.48 -22.60
C GLN A 58 2.27 -0.12 -22.21
N ARG A 59 1.36 -0.36 -23.16
CA ARG A 59 0.03 -0.90 -22.85
C ARG A 59 0.21 -2.19 -22.03
N GLY A 60 0.07 -2.09 -20.71
CA GLY A 60 -0.03 -3.24 -19.83
C GLY A 60 -1.20 -4.07 -20.32
N SER A 61 -1.18 -5.37 -20.07
CA SER A 61 -2.32 -6.19 -20.49
C SER A 61 -3.55 -5.92 -19.63
N ILE A 62 -3.35 -5.44 -18.40
CA ILE A 62 -4.41 -5.35 -17.39
C ILE A 62 -4.59 -3.92 -16.84
N LEU A 63 -3.59 -3.30 -16.20
CA LEU A 63 -3.69 -1.95 -15.63
C LEU A 63 -3.65 -0.88 -16.70
N ALA A 64 -4.59 0.06 -16.64
CA ALA A 64 -4.68 1.21 -17.52
C ALA A 64 -4.07 2.46 -16.88
N ALA A 65 -4.59 2.82 -15.71
CA ALA A 65 -4.20 4.01 -14.97
C ALA A 65 -4.49 3.87 -13.48
N SER A 66 -3.77 4.64 -12.67
CA SER A 66 -4.01 4.79 -11.24
C SER A 66 -3.89 6.25 -10.85
N VAL A 67 -4.80 6.71 -10.00
CA VAL A 67 -4.85 8.08 -9.50
C VAL A 67 -4.84 8.04 -7.98
N LEU A 68 -4.09 8.94 -7.36
CA LEU A 68 -4.10 9.15 -5.92
C LEU A 68 -4.15 10.63 -5.61
N ASN A 69 -5.03 11.01 -4.71
CA ASN A 69 -5.26 12.38 -4.32
C ASN A 69 -5.28 12.57 -2.81
N ILE A 70 -4.62 13.64 -2.38
CA ILE A 70 -4.70 14.21 -1.03
C ILE A 70 -5.31 15.61 -1.11
N SER A 71 -6.21 15.93 -0.19
CA SER A 71 -6.75 17.27 -0.01
C SER A 71 -6.83 17.67 1.46
N ASN A 72 -6.68 18.97 1.72
CA ASN A 72 -6.89 19.59 3.02
C ASN A 72 -8.35 20.06 3.10
N ALA A 73 -9.14 19.43 3.96
CA ALA A 73 -10.54 19.79 4.19
C ALA A 73 -10.72 20.79 5.37
N GLY A 74 -9.63 21.16 6.04
CA GLY A 74 -9.65 21.94 7.28
C GLY A 74 -9.91 21.08 8.52
N GLY A 75 -9.77 21.66 9.71
CA GLY A 75 -10.04 20.95 10.97
C GLY A 75 -9.13 19.77 11.27
N GLY A 76 -7.99 19.63 10.60
CA GLY A 76 -7.17 18.41 10.70
C GLY A 76 -7.71 17.23 9.88
N GLU A 77 -8.63 17.48 8.95
CA GLU A 77 -9.23 16.47 8.08
C GLU A 77 -8.51 16.41 6.72
N ILE A 78 -8.20 15.18 6.32
CA ILE A 78 -7.53 14.88 5.06
C ILE A 78 -8.50 14.12 4.17
N GLY A 79 -8.86 14.70 3.03
CA GLY A 79 -9.58 13.98 1.97
C GLY A 79 -8.61 13.08 1.22
N ILE A 80 -8.99 11.80 1.08
CA ILE A 80 -8.20 10.76 0.45
C ILE A 80 -9.03 10.13 -0.67
N LEU A 81 -8.49 10.16 -1.89
CA LEU A 81 -9.10 9.48 -3.03
C LEU A 81 -8.04 8.62 -3.74
N ALA A 82 -8.42 7.39 -4.08
CA ALA A 82 -7.61 6.50 -4.92
C ALA A 82 -8.51 5.86 -5.98
N ASP A 83 -8.10 5.95 -7.24
CA ASP A 83 -8.79 5.33 -8.37
C ASP A 83 -7.85 4.36 -9.07
N THR A 84 -8.35 3.15 -9.36
CA THR A 84 -7.62 2.11 -10.08
C THR A 84 -8.44 1.69 -11.28
N MET A 85 -7.88 1.81 -12.48
CA MET A 85 -8.56 1.52 -13.74
C MET A 85 -7.81 0.44 -14.51
N CYS A 86 -8.57 -0.52 -15.06
CA CYS A 86 -8.07 -1.64 -15.85
C CYS A 86 -8.59 -1.57 -17.29
N HIS A 87 -7.84 -2.15 -18.23
CA HIS A 87 -8.25 -2.33 -19.63
C HIS A 87 -9.23 -3.51 -19.82
N VAL A 88 -9.31 -4.41 -18.85
CA VAL A 88 -10.12 -5.64 -18.87
C VAL A 88 -10.74 -5.89 -17.49
N ASP A 89 -11.77 -6.73 -17.44
CA ASP A 89 -12.33 -7.22 -16.18
C ASP A 89 -11.30 -8.10 -15.46
N VAL A 90 -10.99 -7.79 -14.21
CA VAL A 90 -10.01 -8.45 -13.35
C VAL A 90 -10.68 -9.32 -12.28
N ASP A 91 -9.91 -10.20 -11.67
CA ASP A 91 -10.39 -11.11 -10.63
C ASP A 91 -10.28 -10.46 -9.24
N ALA A 92 -9.32 -9.57 -9.05
CA ALA A 92 -9.20 -8.74 -7.85
C ALA A 92 -8.45 -7.42 -8.10
N ILE A 93 -8.79 -6.40 -7.30
CA ILE A 93 -8.04 -5.15 -7.16
C ILE A 93 -7.63 -5.00 -5.69
N TYR A 94 -6.35 -4.77 -5.44
CA TYR A 94 -5.80 -4.49 -4.13
C TYR A 94 -5.21 -3.09 -4.12
N VAL A 95 -5.60 -2.26 -3.15
CA VAL A 95 -5.05 -0.91 -2.99
C VAL A 95 -4.51 -0.76 -1.58
N THR A 96 -3.23 -0.45 -1.47
CA THR A 96 -2.58 -0.12 -0.19
C THR A 96 -2.17 1.35 -0.20
N ILE A 97 -2.80 2.18 0.62
CA ILE A 97 -2.55 3.62 0.74
C ILE A 97 -1.77 3.89 2.02
N TYR A 98 -0.68 4.64 1.92
CA TYR A 98 0.14 5.09 3.04
C TYR A 98 -0.07 6.59 3.25
N LEU A 99 -0.37 6.97 4.49
CA LEU A 99 -0.37 8.36 4.93
C LEU A 99 0.93 8.65 5.69
N ASP A 100 1.75 9.54 5.14
CA ASP A 100 2.98 9.99 5.77
C ASP A 100 2.83 11.42 6.28
N CYS A 101 3.46 11.72 7.41
CA CYS A 101 3.57 13.06 7.99
C CYS A 101 5.03 13.51 7.98
N TYR A 102 5.25 14.76 7.58
CA TYR A 102 6.57 15.36 7.52
C TYR A 102 7.01 15.88 8.88
N ASN A 103 8.23 15.56 9.27
CA ASN A 103 8.87 16.12 10.45
C ASN A 103 9.91 17.15 10.00
N GLU A 104 9.62 18.44 10.25
CA GLU A 104 10.48 19.56 9.86
C GLU A 104 11.84 19.57 10.58
N GLU A 105 11.90 19.07 11.82
CA GLU A 105 13.14 19.05 12.60
C GLU A 105 14.16 18.04 12.05
N THR A 106 13.67 16.93 11.49
CA THR A 106 14.49 15.81 11.02
C THR A 106 14.56 15.69 9.51
N ASP A 107 13.82 16.54 8.78
CA ASP A 107 13.74 16.56 7.31
C ASP A 107 13.27 15.21 6.73
N LYS A 108 12.33 14.55 7.42
CA LYS A 108 11.93 13.17 7.12
C LYS A 108 10.43 12.97 7.13
N TRP A 109 9.98 12.09 6.25
CA TRP A 109 8.64 11.52 6.27
C TRP A 109 8.56 10.36 7.26
N SER A 110 7.49 10.32 8.03
CA SER A 110 7.15 9.23 8.94
C SER A 110 5.79 8.66 8.57
N ASN A 111 5.68 7.34 8.42
CA ASN A 111 4.39 6.72 8.16
C ASN A 111 3.51 6.82 9.40
N LYS A 112 2.31 7.36 9.22
CA LYS A 112 1.31 7.52 10.30
C LYS A 112 0.24 6.45 10.23
N ARG A 113 -0.19 6.10 9.02
CA ARG A 113 -1.27 5.12 8.81
C ARG A 113 -1.10 4.39 7.48
N VAL A 114 -1.68 3.19 7.43
CA VAL A 114 -1.80 2.37 6.23
C VAL A 114 -3.26 1.93 6.10
N TYR A 115 -3.83 2.04 4.92
CA TYR A 115 -5.15 1.53 4.57
C TYR A 115 -5.00 0.46 3.51
N GLN A 116 -5.73 -0.63 3.66
CA GLN A 116 -5.70 -1.76 2.73
C GLN A 116 -7.12 -2.08 2.31
N PHE A 117 -7.32 -2.12 1.00
CA PHE A 117 -8.59 -2.45 0.38
C PHE A 117 -8.39 -3.62 -0.58
N GLU A 118 -9.37 -4.50 -0.62
CA GLU A 118 -9.47 -5.61 -1.54
C GLU A 118 -10.87 -5.59 -2.14
N PHE A 119 -10.93 -5.72 -3.45
CA PHE A 119 -12.17 -5.77 -4.21
C PHE A 119 -12.15 -6.96 -5.16
N THR A 120 -13.30 -7.56 -5.32
CA THR A 120 -13.57 -8.69 -6.21
C THR A 120 -14.76 -8.35 -7.12
N PRO A 121 -15.03 -9.14 -8.17
CA PRO A 121 -16.24 -8.98 -8.98
C PRO A 121 -17.54 -8.93 -8.17
N GLU A 122 -17.61 -9.60 -7.02
CA GLU A 122 -18.80 -9.60 -6.15
C GLU A 122 -19.10 -8.22 -5.54
N ASP A 123 -18.10 -7.34 -5.45
CA ASP A 123 -18.24 -5.97 -4.95
C ASP A 123 -18.81 -5.00 -6.00
N THR A 124 -19.09 -5.48 -7.22
CA THR A 124 -19.63 -4.69 -8.33
C THR A 124 -21.05 -5.13 -8.70
N PRO A 125 -21.98 -4.20 -9.03
CA PRO A 125 -23.36 -4.56 -9.34
C PRO A 125 -23.53 -5.48 -10.57
N ASP A 126 -22.60 -5.44 -11.52
CA ASP A 126 -22.64 -6.19 -12.77
C ASP A 126 -21.68 -7.39 -12.80
N GLY A 127 -20.97 -7.64 -11.68
CA GLY A 127 -19.98 -8.72 -11.60
C GLY A 127 -18.74 -8.46 -12.46
N LYS A 128 -18.46 -7.20 -12.84
CA LYS A 128 -17.33 -6.83 -13.70
C LYS A 128 -16.43 -5.82 -13.00
N LEU A 129 -15.40 -6.33 -12.35
CA LEU A 129 -14.39 -5.50 -11.74
C LEU A 129 -13.38 -5.01 -12.78
N HIS A 130 -13.53 -3.79 -13.28
CA HIS A 130 -12.55 -3.15 -14.18
C HIS A 130 -12.10 -1.77 -13.69
N ALA A 131 -12.72 -1.26 -12.64
CA ALA A 131 -12.28 -0.06 -11.95
C ALA A 131 -12.76 -0.09 -10.49
N MET A 132 -12.05 0.63 -9.62
CA MET A 132 -12.53 0.90 -8.27
C MET A 132 -12.09 2.27 -7.76
N LEU A 133 -13.05 2.98 -7.17
CA LEU A 133 -12.85 4.27 -6.53
C LEU A 133 -12.97 4.13 -5.02
N ILE A 134 -11.90 4.48 -4.32
CA ILE A 134 -11.88 4.67 -2.87
C ILE A 134 -11.93 6.18 -2.62
N ASN A 135 -12.89 6.64 -1.81
CA ASN A 135 -13.00 8.03 -1.41
C ASN A 135 -13.48 8.13 0.04
N PHE A 136 -12.65 8.67 0.91
CA PHE A 136 -12.95 8.82 2.33
C PHE A 136 -12.14 9.97 2.94
N HIS A 137 -12.47 10.32 4.18
CA HIS A 137 -11.72 11.30 4.96
C HIS A 137 -11.04 10.63 6.14
N GLU A 138 -9.78 10.99 6.37
CA GLU A 138 -9.06 10.70 7.61
C GLU A 138 -9.12 11.92 8.51
N THR A 139 -9.69 11.74 9.69
CA THR A 139 -9.91 12.81 10.67
C THR A 139 -8.81 12.80 11.74
N GLU A 140 -8.82 13.83 12.61
CA GLU A 140 -7.98 13.90 13.81
C GLU A 140 -6.48 13.92 13.53
N GLN A 141 -6.06 14.47 12.38
CA GLN A 141 -4.66 14.76 12.12
C GLN A 141 -4.27 16.10 12.74
N GLU A 142 -3.03 16.21 13.22
CA GLU A 142 -2.51 17.43 13.82
C GLU A 142 -2.37 18.52 12.76
N PRO A 143 -3.09 19.65 12.86
CA PRO A 143 -2.92 20.76 11.94
C PRO A 143 -1.51 21.36 12.00
N GLY A 144 -1.13 22.11 10.97
CA GLY A 144 0.17 22.78 10.87
C GLY A 144 1.31 21.87 10.40
N HIS A 145 1.00 20.63 9.99
CA HIS A 145 1.99 19.69 9.48
C HIS A 145 1.70 19.35 8.02
N TYR A 146 2.77 19.01 7.28
CA TYR A 146 2.63 18.50 5.92
C TYR A 146 2.35 17.00 5.94
N TYR A 147 1.40 16.60 5.11
CA TYR A 147 1.04 15.21 4.89
C TYR A 147 1.13 14.89 3.41
N ARG A 148 1.50 13.65 3.09
CA ARG A 148 1.44 13.13 1.71
C ARG A 148 0.84 11.74 1.71
N LEU A 149 0.34 11.34 0.55
CA LEU A 149 -0.06 9.97 0.30
C LEU A 149 0.87 9.31 -0.71
N TRP A 150 1.00 8.00 -0.59
CA TRP A 150 1.47 7.16 -1.68
C TRP A 150 0.79 5.81 -1.62
N ALA A 151 0.64 5.15 -2.76
CA ALA A 151 -0.12 3.92 -2.83
C ALA A 151 0.46 2.90 -3.81
N TYR A 152 0.24 1.63 -3.51
CA TYR A 152 0.32 0.54 -4.49
C TYR A 152 -1.09 0.21 -4.96
N HIS A 153 -1.25 0.15 -6.27
CA HIS A 153 -2.46 -0.30 -6.96
C HIS A 153 -2.10 -1.61 -7.66
N GLU A 154 -2.62 -2.72 -7.16
CA GLU A 154 -2.31 -4.05 -7.67
C GLU A 154 -3.58 -4.69 -8.21
N VAL A 155 -3.45 -5.43 -9.30
CA VAL A 155 -4.58 -6.14 -9.91
C VAL A 155 -4.16 -7.55 -10.24
N GLU A 156 -5.11 -8.48 -10.14
CA GLU A 156 -4.92 -9.87 -10.51
C GLU A 156 -5.88 -10.27 -11.63
N LYS A 157 -5.35 -10.91 -12.67
CA LYS A 157 -6.15 -11.60 -13.69
C LYS A 157 -5.55 -12.95 -14.05
N ASN A 158 -6.28 -14.03 -13.82
CA ASN A 158 -5.87 -15.41 -14.11
C ASN A 158 -4.49 -15.76 -13.51
N GLY A 159 -4.21 -15.29 -12.29
CA GLY A 159 -2.92 -15.46 -11.61
C GLY A 159 -1.79 -14.54 -12.11
N VAL A 160 -2.05 -13.64 -13.07
CA VAL A 160 -1.12 -12.59 -13.49
C VAL A 160 -1.36 -11.34 -12.66
N TRP A 161 -0.29 -10.77 -12.14
CA TRP A 161 -0.33 -9.56 -11.32
C TRP A 161 0.32 -8.39 -12.05
N GLU A 162 -0.34 -7.24 -12.05
CA GLU A 162 0.24 -5.96 -12.46
C GLU A 162 0.13 -4.96 -11.31
N THR A 163 1.12 -4.07 -11.18
CA THR A 163 1.19 -3.07 -10.11
C THR A 163 1.56 -1.70 -10.65
N MET A 164 0.85 -0.67 -10.19
CA MET A 164 1.22 0.73 -10.36
C MET A 164 1.47 1.37 -8.99
N ARG A 165 2.33 2.39 -8.97
CA ARG A 165 2.59 3.22 -7.78
C ARG A 165 2.21 4.66 -8.06
N THR A 166 1.65 5.33 -7.07
CA THR A 166 1.32 6.76 -7.09
C THR A 166 1.84 7.41 -5.82
N ALA A 167 2.20 8.69 -5.88
CA ALA A 167 2.71 9.46 -4.76
C ALA A 167 2.42 10.96 -4.92
N THR A 168 1.67 11.53 -3.98
CA THR A 168 1.34 12.95 -3.99
C THR A 168 2.52 13.79 -3.46
N ASP A 169 2.50 15.09 -3.77
CA ASP A 169 3.27 16.06 -3.02
C ASP A 169 2.68 16.24 -1.61
N GLY A 170 3.47 16.84 -0.73
CA GLY A 170 3.08 17.17 0.63
C GLY A 170 2.14 18.36 0.68
N VAL A 171 0.96 18.19 1.27
CA VAL A 171 -0.03 19.24 1.52
C VAL A 171 -0.01 19.62 2.99
N LEU A 172 0.01 20.92 3.27
CA LEU A 172 -0.14 21.45 4.63
C LEU A 172 -1.60 21.29 5.07
N ILE A 173 -1.84 20.54 6.15
CA ILE A 173 -3.17 20.35 6.73
C ILE A 173 -3.42 21.43 7.78
N THR A 174 -4.56 22.11 7.71
CA THR A 174 -4.86 23.30 8.54
C THR A 174 -6.05 23.06 9.46
N SER A 175 -6.15 23.88 10.50
CA SER A 175 -7.26 23.83 11.47
C SER A 175 -8.55 24.44 10.92
N THR A 176 -8.46 25.23 9.85
CA THR A 176 -9.59 25.79 9.12
C THR A 176 -9.53 25.35 7.66
N PRO A 177 -10.67 25.26 6.96
CA PRO A 177 -10.70 25.03 5.51
C PRO A 177 -9.95 26.12 4.73
#